data_AF-A0AAV7C5A6-F1
#
_entry.id   AF-A0AAV7C5A6-F1
#
_cell.length_a   1.000
_cell.length_b   1.000
_cell.length_c   1.000
_cell.angle_alpha   90.00
_cell.angle_beta   90.00
_cell.angle_gamma   90.00
#
_symmetry.space_group_name_H-M   'P 1'
#
loop_
_entity.id
_entity.type
_entity.pdbx_description
1 polymer ?
#
loop_
_entity_poly.entity_id
_entity_poly.type
_entity_poly.pdbx_seq_one_letter_code
_entity_poly.pdbx_strand_id
1 'polypeptide(L)'
;GLTHLIGSAMLRAYMHGYFIDIRLYHKVKAMVNPFAYEEYRKEKIRQKIEETRAQRVQIKKLPKVNKELALKLMEEEEGVVPINKKKPKKMANILSDNRFKVMFENPDYQVDEESEEFRLLNPLVSKINEQRKKRLKLMEMQQETTKEEVEEPEGKASDADSSESSDDEKGWVLEVRKQRKLLRQEERAKRKEEERQTLLEPQFYEIKAGEEFRSFQEAAKKQKMMR
;
A
#
# COMPACT_ATOMS: atom_id res chain seq x y z
N GLY A 1 -17.05 52.26 -25.32
CA GLY A 1 -15.82 52.94 -24.91
C GLY A 1 -15.25 53.92 -25.92
N LEU A 2 -15.53 53.82 -27.23
CA LEU A 2 -14.93 54.69 -28.26
C LEU A 2 -15.95 55.50 -29.09
N THR A 3 -17.21 55.53 -28.65
CA THR A 3 -18.31 56.22 -29.34
C THR A 3 -18.10 57.74 -29.40
N HIS A 4 -17.39 58.32 -28.43
CA HIS A 4 -17.08 59.75 -28.40
C HIS A 4 -16.03 60.20 -29.43
N LEU A 5 -15.32 59.26 -30.07
CA LEU A 5 -14.32 59.56 -31.10
C LEU A 5 -14.91 59.50 -32.52
N ILE A 6 -16.19 59.15 -32.65
CA ILE A 6 -16.92 59.14 -33.92
C ILE A 6 -17.00 60.58 -34.45
N GLY A 7 -16.54 60.81 -35.67
CA GLY A 7 -16.44 62.14 -36.29
C GLY A 7 -15.08 62.83 -36.09
N SER A 8 -14.19 62.27 -35.27
CA SER A 8 -12.79 62.74 -35.18
C SER A 8 -11.93 62.12 -36.29
N ALA A 9 -10.81 62.78 -36.63
CA ALA A 9 -9.88 62.29 -37.63
C ALA A 9 -9.19 60.95 -37.27
N MET A 10 -9.33 60.47 -36.02
CA MET A 10 -8.72 59.21 -35.56
C MET A 10 -9.56 57.96 -35.89
N LEU A 11 -10.83 58.15 -36.30
CA LEU A 11 -11.72 57.09 -36.77
C LEU A 11 -12.17 57.38 -38.20
N ARG A 12 -11.86 56.48 -39.13
CA ARG A 12 -12.27 56.61 -40.55
C ARG A 12 -13.45 55.70 -40.83
N ALA A 13 -14.61 56.27 -41.19
CA ALA A 13 -15.75 55.48 -41.62
C ALA A 13 -15.42 54.70 -42.91
N TYR A 14 -15.77 53.41 -42.96
CA TYR A 14 -15.59 52.57 -44.13
C TYR A 14 -16.67 51.50 -44.24
N MET A 15 -17.43 51.56 -45.35
CA MET A 15 -18.57 50.70 -45.71
C MET A 15 -19.69 50.60 -44.67
N HIS A 16 -19.41 49.93 -43.56
CA HIS A 16 -20.35 49.58 -42.48
C HIS A 16 -19.70 49.65 -41.08
N GLY A 17 -18.49 50.20 -40.97
CA GLY A 17 -17.77 50.30 -39.71
C GLY A 17 -16.79 51.48 -39.69
N TYR A 18 -15.91 51.48 -38.69
CA TYR A 18 -14.85 52.49 -38.54
C TYR A 18 -13.49 51.79 -38.50
N PHE A 19 -12.56 52.25 -39.32
CA PHE A 19 -11.14 51.96 -39.13
C PHE A 19 -10.58 52.83 -38.01
N ILE A 20 -9.80 52.20 -37.13
CA ILE A 20 -9.15 52.83 -36.00
C ILE A 20 -7.67 53.00 -36.36
N ASP A 21 -7.12 54.20 -36.16
CA ASP A 21 -5.68 54.41 -36.30
C ASP A 21 -4.89 53.48 -35.37
N ILE A 22 -3.80 52.90 -35.87
CA ILE A 22 -3.02 51.89 -35.13
C ILE A 22 -2.53 52.41 -33.76
N ARG A 23 -2.22 53.72 -33.68
CA ARG A 23 -1.83 54.39 -32.44
C ARG A 23 -2.96 54.41 -31.40
N LEU A 24 -4.19 54.67 -31.84
CA LEU A 24 -5.37 54.67 -30.98
C LEU A 24 -5.71 53.24 -30.54
N TYR A 25 -5.64 52.28 -31.47
CA TYR A 25 -5.85 50.86 -31.17
C TYR A 25 -4.93 50.35 -30.06
N HIS A 26 -3.63 50.63 -30.11
CA HIS A 26 -2.70 50.19 -29.07
C HIS A 26 -2.97 50.83 -27.70
N LYS A 27 -3.32 52.11 -27.64
CA LYS A 27 -3.69 52.79 -26.39
C LYS A 27 -4.95 52.20 -25.78
N VAL A 28 -5.98 51.99 -26.59
CA VAL A 28 -7.23 51.38 -26.12
C VAL A 28 -6.99 49.95 -25.68
N LYS A 29 -6.20 49.17 -26.43
CA LYS A 29 -5.83 47.80 -26.04
C LYS A 29 -5.10 47.76 -24.70
N ALA A 30 -4.22 48.72 -24.42
CA ALA A 30 -3.55 48.84 -23.12
C ALA A 30 -4.50 49.29 -21.99
N MET A 31 -5.42 50.22 -22.26
CA MET A 31 -6.42 50.69 -21.29
C MET A 31 -7.48 49.64 -20.95
N VAL A 32 -7.90 48.85 -21.94
CA VAL A 32 -8.89 47.77 -21.75
C VAL A 32 -8.28 46.60 -21.00
N ASN A 33 -6.98 46.34 -21.21
CA ASN A 33 -6.26 45.23 -20.59
C ASN A 33 -5.07 45.71 -19.75
N PRO A 34 -5.29 46.49 -18.66
CA PRO A 34 -4.21 47.01 -17.83
C PRO A 34 -3.44 45.88 -17.11
N PHE A 35 -4.10 44.76 -16.82
CA PHE A 35 -3.52 43.62 -16.10
C PHE A 35 -3.06 42.47 -17.00
N ALA A 36 -3.19 42.55 -18.33
CA ALA A 36 -2.91 41.40 -19.21
C ALA A 36 -1.49 40.85 -19.07
N TYR A 37 -0.49 41.70 -18.82
CA TYR A 37 0.88 41.24 -18.59
C TYR A 37 1.03 40.53 -17.23
N GLU A 38 0.38 41.03 -16.20
CA GLU A 38 0.41 40.43 -14.86
C GLU A 38 -0.36 39.12 -14.81
N GLU A 39 -1.53 39.05 -15.44
CA GLU A 39 -2.34 37.84 -15.59
C GLU A 39 -1.58 36.78 -16.38
N TYR A 40 -0.98 37.14 -17.52
CA TYR A 40 -0.14 36.23 -18.29
C TYR A 40 1.06 35.69 -17.48
N ARG A 41 1.75 36.55 -16.70
CA ARG A 41 2.81 36.08 -15.78
C ARG A 41 2.26 35.13 -14.73
N LYS A 42 1.14 35.46 -14.09
CA LYS A 42 0.51 34.64 -13.05
C LYS A 42 0.08 33.28 -13.61
N GLU A 43 -0.52 33.24 -14.79
CA GLU A 43 -0.92 32.01 -15.48
C GLU A 43 0.28 31.16 -15.85
N LYS A 44 1.35 31.75 -16.40
CA LYS A 44 2.60 31.03 -16.70
C LYS A 44 3.26 30.47 -15.45
N ILE A 45 3.24 31.21 -14.35
CA ILE A 45 3.75 30.74 -13.06
C ILE A 45 2.88 29.59 -12.54
N ARG A 46 1.55 29.73 -12.60
CA ARG A 46 0.61 28.67 -12.19
C ARG A 46 0.78 27.39 -13.02
N GLN A 47 0.90 27.52 -14.34
CA GLN A 47 1.16 26.39 -15.24
C GLN A 47 2.45 25.66 -14.85
N LYS A 48 3.56 26.39 -14.65
CA LYS A 48 4.83 25.79 -14.21
C LYS A 48 4.72 25.14 -12.82
N ILE A 49 3.98 25.74 -11.90
CA ILE A 49 3.73 25.15 -10.57
C ILE A 49 2.87 23.88 -10.70
N GLU A 50 1.88 23.87 -11.58
CA GLU A 50 0.98 22.74 -11.77
C GLU A 50 1.65 21.60 -12.54
N GLU A 51 2.52 21.91 -13.51
CA GLU A 51 3.41 20.95 -14.18
C GLU A 51 4.38 20.30 -13.19
N THR A 52 5.04 21.10 -12.35
CA THR A 52 5.94 20.56 -11.30
C THR A 52 5.16 19.79 -10.23
N ARG A 53 3.93 20.17 -9.90
CA ARG A 53 3.03 19.41 -9.00
C ARG A 53 2.51 18.12 -9.62
N ALA A 54 2.24 18.09 -10.92
CA ALA A 54 1.82 16.89 -11.64
C ALA A 54 2.98 15.90 -11.78
N GLN A 55 4.21 16.39 -11.92
CA GLN A 55 5.42 15.59 -11.90
C GLN A 55 5.77 15.08 -10.49
N ARG A 56 5.36 15.79 -9.43
CA ARG A 56 5.47 15.31 -8.05
C ARG A 56 4.53 14.13 -7.85
N VAL A 57 5.10 12.96 -7.53
CA VAL A 57 4.35 11.73 -7.26
C VAL A 57 3.30 11.99 -6.20
N GLN A 58 2.02 11.95 -6.59
CA GLN A 58 0.92 12.00 -5.64
C GLN A 58 0.90 10.70 -4.85
N ILE A 59 1.27 10.76 -3.57
CA ILE A 59 1.20 9.61 -2.68
C ILE A 59 -0.28 9.28 -2.45
N LYS A 60 -0.78 8.24 -3.13
CA LYS A 60 -2.11 7.69 -2.88
C LYS A 60 -2.15 7.12 -1.46
N LYS A 61 -3.10 7.58 -0.64
CA LYS A 61 -3.25 7.10 0.74
C LYS A 61 -3.73 5.66 0.72
N LEU A 62 -2.96 4.78 1.34
CA LEU A 62 -3.32 3.39 1.54
C LEU A 62 -4.26 3.25 2.74
N PRO A 63 -5.20 2.29 2.71
CA PRO A 63 -6.07 2.00 3.86
C PRO A 63 -5.29 1.43 5.05
N LYS A 64 -5.94 1.43 6.23
CA LYS A 64 -5.32 0.98 7.49
C LYS A 64 -5.15 -0.55 7.52
N VAL A 65 -6.16 -1.27 7.05
CA VAL A 65 -6.21 -2.74 6.99
C VAL A 65 -6.03 -3.18 5.54
N ASN A 66 -5.42 -4.35 5.32
CA ASN A 66 -5.26 -4.93 3.98
C ASN A 66 -4.51 -4.02 2.98
N LYS A 67 -3.43 -3.37 3.42
CA LYS A 67 -2.59 -2.50 2.58
C LYS A 67 -2.12 -3.20 1.29
N GLU A 68 -1.75 -4.48 1.40
CA GLU A 68 -1.28 -5.29 0.25
C GLU A 68 -2.39 -5.57 -0.77
N LEU A 69 -3.61 -5.84 -0.30
CA LEU A 69 -4.78 -6.01 -1.15
C LEU A 69 -5.09 -4.70 -1.91
N ALA A 70 -5.03 -3.57 -1.20
CA ALA A 70 -5.25 -2.26 -1.80
C ALA A 70 -4.20 -1.95 -2.88
N LEU A 71 -2.92 -2.25 -2.62
CA LEU A 71 -1.85 -2.11 -3.62
C LEU A 71 -2.11 -3.00 -4.85
N LYS A 72 -2.56 -4.24 -4.66
CA LYS A 72 -2.91 -5.14 -5.75
C LYS A 72 -4.04 -4.58 -6.60
N LEU A 73 -5.08 -4.03 -5.99
CA LEU A 73 -6.21 -3.41 -6.69
C LEU A 73 -5.81 -2.13 -7.44
N MET A 74 -4.92 -1.31 -6.87
CA MET A 74 -4.37 -0.13 -7.54
C MET A 74 -3.50 -0.52 -8.74
N GLU A 75 -2.67 -1.56 -8.62
CA GLU A 75 -1.84 -2.08 -9.72
C GLU A 75 -2.69 -2.64 -10.87
N GLU A 76 -3.83 -3.27 -10.54
CA GLU A 76 -4.82 -3.74 -11.50
C GLU A 76 -5.56 -2.58 -12.19
N GLU A 77 -5.94 -1.54 -11.45
CA GLU A 77 -6.58 -0.32 -11.99
C GLU A 77 -5.64 0.48 -12.89
N GLU A 78 -4.36 0.61 -12.51
CA GLU A 78 -3.31 1.29 -13.31
C GLU A 78 -2.95 0.50 -14.58
N GLY A 79 -3.48 -0.72 -14.76
CA GLY A 79 -3.42 -1.46 -16.01
C GLY A 79 -2.03 -2.04 -16.31
N VAL A 80 -1.20 -2.25 -15.29
CA VAL A 80 0.15 -2.85 -15.43
C VAL A 80 0.08 -4.38 -15.64
N VAL A 81 -1.13 -4.95 -15.66
CA VAL A 81 -1.33 -6.38 -15.96
C VAL A 81 -1.07 -6.63 -17.46
N PRO A 82 -0.21 -7.60 -17.82
CA PRO A 82 0.16 -7.86 -19.20
C PRO A 82 -1.08 -8.20 -20.05
N ILE A 83 -1.08 -7.65 -21.27
CA ILE A 83 -2.12 -7.58 -22.30
C ILE A 83 -2.82 -8.93 -22.62
N ASN A 84 -2.29 -10.07 -22.16
CA ASN A 84 -2.75 -11.42 -22.53
C ASN A 84 -3.89 -12.00 -21.69
N LYS A 85 -4.31 -11.35 -20.59
CA LYS A 85 -5.55 -11.72 -19.89
C LYS A 85 -6.63 -10.74 -20.31
N LYS A 86 -7.66 -11.23 -21.00
CA LYS A 86 -8.85 -10.47 -21.44
C LYS A 86 -9.23 -9.49 -20.34
N LYS A 87 -9.15 -8.18 -20.62
CA LYS A 87 -9.48 -7.10 -19.67
C LYS A 87 -10.82 -7.45 -19.01
N PRO A 88 -10.86 -7.83 -17.72
CA PRO A 88 -12.14 -7.95 -17.05
C PRO A 88 -12.80 -6.58 -17.15
N LYS A 89 -14.08 -6.55 -17.50
CA LYS A 89 -14.89 -5.32 -17.54
C LYS A 89 -14.52 -4.50 -16.32
N LYS A 90 -14.13 -3.22 -16.50
CA LYS A 90 -13.72 -2.29 -15.42
C LYS A 90 -14.64 -2.51 -14.22
N MET A 91 -14.22 -3.34 -13.27
CA MET A 91 -15.02 -3.58 -12.10
C MET A 91 -15.05 -2.25 -11.35
N ALA A 92 -16.20 -1.89 -10.79
CA ALA A 92 -16.31 -0.69 -9.98
C ALA A 92 -15.15 -0.70 -8.98
N ASN A 93 -14.41 0.41 -8.91
CA ASN A 93 -13.19 0.50 -8.10
C ASN A 93 -13.56 0.18 -6.64
N ILE A 94 -13.19 -1.01 -6.19
CA ILE A 94 -13.54 -1.58 -4.88
C ILE A 94 -13.04 -0.69 -3.75
N LEU A 95 -11.95 0.04 -3.98
CA LEU A 95 -11.40 0.99 -3.01
C LEU A 95 -12.27 2.25 -2.84
N SER A 96 -13.03 2.62 -3.88
CA SER A 96 -13.94 3.77 -3.86
C SER A 96 -15.38 3.43 -3.50
N ASP A 97 -15.75 2.14 -3.51
CA ASP A 97 -17.11 1.69 -3.26
C ASP A 97 -17.39 1.60 -1.74
N ASN A 98 -18.39 2.35 -1.29
CA ASN A 98 -18.80 2.40 0.12
C ASN A 98 -19.19 1.02 0.69
N ARG A 99 -19.66 0.08 -0.14
CA ARG A 99 -20.04 -1.27 0.32
C ARG A 99 -18.83 -2.08 0.82
N PHE A 100 -17.65 -1.85 0.26
CA PHE A 100 -16.43 -2.57 0.59
C PHE A 100 -15.52 -1.81 1.54
N LYS A 101 -15.89 -0.59 1.93
CA LYS A 101 -15.14 0.25 2.87
C LYS A 101 -14.81 -0.48 4.19
N VAL A 102 -15.75 -1.29 4.68
CA VAL A 102 -15.60 -2.09 5.91
C VAL A 102 -14.39 -3.04 5.85
N MET A 103 -14.07 -3.60 4.67
CA MET A 103 -12.95 -4.54 4.49
C MET A 103 -11.56 -3.90 4.68
N PHE A 104 -11.49 -2.56 4.69
CA PHE A 104 -10.26 -1.79 4.75
C PHE A 104 -10.10 -1.00 6.06
N GLU A 105 -11.14 -0.96 6.90
CA GLU A 105 -11.15 -0.26 8.19
C GLU A 105 -11.13 -1.23 9.38
N ASN A 106 -11.84 -2.35 9.27
CA ASN A 106 -12.01 -3.30 10.37
C ASN A 106 -10.87 -4.33 10.39
N PRO A 107 -10.17 -4.53 11.53
CA PRO A 107 -9.05 -5.46 11.64
C PRO A 107 -9.45 -6.93 11.46
N ASP A 108 -10.72 -7.27 11.72
CA ASP A 108 -11.25 -8.63 11.54
C ASP A 108 -11.17 -9.12 10.08
N TYR A 109 -11.04 -8.21 9.12
CA TYR A 109 -10.86 -8.53 7.71
C TYR A 109 -9.39 -8.60 7.30
N GLN A 110 -8.43 -8.43 8.21
CA GLN A 110 -7.01 -8.50 7.91
C GLN A 110 -6.66 -9.89 7.35
N VAL A 111 -6.01 -9.92 6.20
CA VAL A 111 -5.56 -11.17 5.58
C VAL A 111 -4.32 -11.67 6.30
N ASP A 112 -4.43 -12.84 6.93
CA ASP A 112 -3.33 -13.51 7.60
C ASP A 112 -2.54 -14.39 6.63
N GLU A 113 -1.36 -13.91 6.22
CA GLU A 113 -0.51 -14.64 5.28
C GLU A 113 0.13 -15.91 5.86
N GLU A 114 0.21 -16.00 7.19
CA GLU A 114 0.76 -17.16 7.90
C GLU A 114 -0.22 -18.33 7.98
N SER A 115 -1.51 -18.07 7.74
CA SER A 115 -2.54 -19.10 7.75
C SER A 115 -2.25 -20.20 6.73
N GLU A 116 -2.50 -21.45 7.12
CA GLU A 116 -2.21 -22.62 6.28
C GLU A 116 -2.98 -22.56 4.96
N GLU A 117 -4.23 -22.11 5.04
CA GLU A 117 -5.15 -21.98 3.91
C GLU A 117 -4.63 -20.96 2.89
N PHE A 118 -4.18 -19.79 3.36
CA PHE A 118 -3.65 -18.76 2.48
C PHE A 118 -2.39 -19.24 1.78
N ARG A 119 -1.46 -19.88 2.52
CA ARG A 119 -0.21 -20.42 1.95
C ARG A 119 -0.50 -21.43 0.86
N LEU A 120 -1.35 -22.42 1.14
CA LEU A 120 -1.65 -23.53 0.23
C LEU A 120 -2.46 -23.13 -1.00
N LEU A 121 -3.37 -22.16 -0.85
CA LEU A 121 -4.22 -21.69 -1.93
C LEU A 121 -3.46 -20.78 -2.91
N ASN A 122 -2.37 -20.15 -2.44
CA ASN A 122 -1.62 -19.14 -3.17
C ASN A 122 -0.12 -19.50 -3.38
N PRO A 123 0.22 -20.63 -4.03
CA PRO A 123 1.60 -21.11 -4.12
C PRO A 123 2.53 -20.21 -4.95
N LEU A 124 2.01 -19.44 -5.92
CA LEU A 124 2.81 -18.50 -6.72
C LEU A 124 2.75 -17.06 -6.22
N VAL A 125 1.92 -16.79 -5.23
CA VAL A 125 1.66 -15.42 -4.77
C VAL A 125 2.73 -14.97 -3.80
N SER A 126 3.52 -15.89 -3.21
CA SER A 126 4.65 -15.55 -2.33
C SER A 126 5.65 -14.59 -3.00
N LYS A 127 6.15 -14.94 -4.19
CA LYS A 127 7.12 -14.11 -4.94
C LYS A 127 6.54 -12.76 -5.36
N ILE A 128 5.27 -12.75 -5.77
CA ILE A 128 4.58 -11.51 -6.17
C ILE A 128 4.31 -10.62 -4.94
N ASN A 129 3.93 -11.22 -3.80
CA ASN A 129 3.73 -10.51 -2.55
C ASN A 129 5.04 -9.98 -1.99
N GLU A 130 6.17 -10.68 -2.13
CA GLU A 130 7.49 -10.14 -1.77
C GLU A 130 7.81 -8.85 -2.54
N GLN A 131 7.54 -8.81 -3.85
CA GLN A 131 7.71 -7.59 -4.64
C GLN A 131 6.77 -6.48 -4.16
N ARG A 132 5.50 -6.81 -3.86
CA ARG A 132 4.54 -5.83 -3.32
C ARG A 132 4.94 -5.33 -1.93
N LYS A 133 5.44 -6.18 -1.05
CA LYS A 133 5.97 -5.81 0.27
C LYS A 133 7.15 -4.86 0.16
N LYS A 134 8.09 -5.12 -0.77
CA LYS A 134 9.19 -4.20 -1.07
C LYS A 134 8.67 -2.82 -1.52
N ARG A 135 7.66 -2.79 -2.40
CA ARG A 135 7.01 -1.52 -2.81
C ARG A 135 6.28 -0.83 -1.66
N LEU A 136 5.57 -1.57 -0.82
CA LEU A 136 4.89 -1.05 0.35
C LEU A 136 5.88 -0.40 1.32
N LYS A 137 6.99 -1.08 1.61
CA LYS A 137 8.08 -0.54 2.44
C LYS A 137 8.67 0.73 1.84
N LEU A 138 8.92 0.77 0.53
CA LEU A 138 9.39 1.99 -0.15
C LEU A 138 8.38 3.14 -0.02
N MET A 139 7.09 2.85 -0.11
CA MET A 139 6.02 3.85 -0.01
C MET A 139 5.81 4.34 1.43
N GLU A 140 5.99 3.47 2.43
CA GLU A 140 5.95 3.81 3.85
C GLU A 140 7.14 4.69 4.22
N MET A 141 8.36 4.34 3.77
CA MET A 141 9.55 5.19 3.89
C MET A 141 9.32 6.58 3.27
N GLN A 142 8.71 6.66 2.07
CA GLN A 142 8.37 7.95 1.45
C GLN A 142 7.30 8.73 2.21
N GLN A 143 6.35 8.06 2.87
CA GLN A 143 5.35 8.71 3.70
C GLN A 143 5.95 9.23 5.01
N GLU A 144 6.89 8.50 5.62
CA GLU A 144 7.60 8.90 6.83
C GLU A 144 8.52 10.09 6.56
N THR A 145 9.29 10.08 5.45
CA THR A 145 10.12 11.22 5.04
C THR A 145 9.34 12.47 4.61
N THR A 146 8.02 12.38 4.44
CA THR A 146 7.16 13.57 4.25
C THR A 146 6.54 14.09 5.53
N LYS A 147 6.60 13.31 6.63
CA LYS A 147 6.11 13.71 7.95
C LYS A 147 7.24 14.18 8.86
N GLU A 148 8.45 13.68 8.66
CA GLU A 148 9.68 14.12 9.31
C GLU A 148 10.55 14.87 8.29
N GLU A 149 10.89 16.10 8.63
CA GLU A 149 11.96 16.94 8.04
C GLU A 149 11.71 17.74 6.74
N VAL A 150 11.51 19.05 6.97
CA VAL A 150 12.48 20.04 6.46
C VAL A 150 13.87 19.63 6.93
N GLU A 151 14.59 18.83 6.14
CA GLU A 151 16.06 18.85 5.96
C GLU A 151 16.45 17.69 5.04
N GLU A 152 17.02 18.03 3.89
CA GLU A 152 17.72 17.08 3.04
C GLU A 152 19.01 16.64 3.73
N PRO A 153 19.39 15.36 3.53
CA PRO A 153 20.69 15.17 2.90
C PRO A 153 20.64 14.17 1.74
N GLU A 154 21.45 14.51 0.73
CA GLU A 154 21.61 13.87 -0.56
C GLU A 154 21.97 12.37 -0.53
N GLY A 155 21.59 11.69 -1.61
CA GLY A 155 22.43 10.68 -2.25
C GLY A 155 22.50 9.30 -1.60
N LYS A 156 21.62 8.39 -2.02
CA LYS A 156 21.89 6.94 -1.95
C LYS A 156 21.57 6.28 -3.29
N ALA A 157 22.58 5.66 -3.88
CA ALA A 157 22.47 4.87 -5.10
C ALA A 157 21.64 3.61 -4.82
N SER A 158 20.67 3.34 -5.69
CA SER A 158 19.90 2.10 -5.69
C SER A 158 20.78 0.94 -6.15
N ASP A 159 21.02 0.00 -5.24
CA ASP A 159 21.63 -1.29 -5.54
C ASP A 159 20.62 -2.15 -6.33
N ALA A 160 21.05 -2.59 -7.51
CA ALA A 160 20.25 -3.40 -8.42
C ALA A 160 20.57 -4.88 -8.18
N ASP A 161 19.85 -5.48 -7.23
CA ASP A 161 20.02 -6.90 -6.88
C ASP A 161 19.24 -7.81 -7.84
N SER A 162 20.04 -8.49 -8.67
CA SER A 162 19.92 -9.81 -9.28
C SER A 162 18.51 -10.43 -9.48
N SER A 163 18.12 -10.54 -10.75
CA SER A 163 16.99 -11.37 -11.19
C SER A 163 17.51 -12.72 -11.72
N GLU A 164 17.49 -13.75 -10.87
CA GLU A 164 17.68 -15.14 -11.30
C GLU A 164 16.41 -15.66 -11.99
N SER A 165 16.45 -15.69 -13.33
CA SER A 165 15.40 -16.27 -14.17
C SER A 165 15.69 -17.75 -14.40
N SER A 166 15.17 -18.62 -13.53
CA SER A 166 15.14 -20.07 -13.77
C SER A 166 13.76 -20.46 -14.31
N ASP A 167 13.75 -20.81 -15.59
CA ASP A 167 12.65 -21.31 -16.40
C ASP A 167 12.37 -22.77 -16.02
N ASP A 168 11.27 -23.01 -15.30
CA ASP A 168 10.80 -24.39 -15.04
C ASP A 168 9.27 -24.40 -14.91
N GLU A 169 8.59 -24.97 -15.91
CA GLU A 169 7.13 -25.00 -16.09
C GLU A 169 6.36 -25.74 -14.96
N LYS A 170 7.04 -26.21 -13.91
CA LYS A 170 6.47 -26.92 -12.76
C LYS A 170 6.68 -26.23 -11.40
N GLY A 171 7.10 -24.96 -11.39
CA GLY A 171 7.42 -24.23 -10.14
C GLY A 171 6.31 -24.22 -9.08
N TRP A 172 5.04 -24.14 -9.47
CA TRP A 172 3.92 -24.10 -8.50
C TRP A 172 3.74 -25.42 -7.74
N VAL A 173 3.93 -26.57 -8.39
CA VAL A 173 3.80 -27.90 -7.75
C VAL A 173 4.90 -28.10 -6.72
N LEU A 174 6.11 -27.63 -7.02
CA LEU A 174 7.25 -27.67 -6.11
C LEU A 174 7.01 -26.79 -4.89
N GLU A 175 6.46 -25.59 -5.07
CA GLU A 175 6.15 -24.67 -3.97
C GLU A 175 5.04 -25.22 -3.07
N VAL A 176 3.95 -25.76 -3.64
CA VAL A 176 2.90 -26.44 -2.85
C VAL A 176 3.48 -27.59 -2.04
N ARG A 177 4.34 -28.41 -2.65
CA ARG A 177 4.99 -29.55 -1.96
C ARG A 177 5.89 -29.07 -0.81
N LYS A 178 6.62 -27.98 -1.02
CA LYS A 178 7.48 -27.36 0.00
C LYS A 178 6.65 -26.79 1.15
N GLN A 179 5.57 -26.06 0.85
CA GLN A 179 4.65 -25.52 1.85
C GLN A 179 4.00 -26.63 2.68
N ARG A 180 3.48 -27.69 2.05
CA ARG A 180 2.94 -28.87 2.77
C ARG A 180 3.97 -29.52 3.68
N LYS A 181 5.23 -29.60 3.25
CA LYS A 181 6.33 -30.13 4.08
C LYS A 181 6.61 -29.22 5.28
N LEU A 182 6.61 -27.90 5.09
CA LEU A 182 6.78 -26.92 6.16
C LEU A 182 5.64 -26.99 7.18
N LEU A 183 4.38 -27.02 6.73
CA LEU A 183 3.22 -27.16 7.62
C LEU A 183 3.32 -28.43 8.48
N ARG A 184 3.68 -29.56 7.87
CA ARG A 184 3.89 -30.80 8.62
C ARG A 184 5.05 -30.71 9.63
N GLN A 185 6.08 -29.92 9.36
CA GLN A 185 7.17 -29.69 10.32
C GLN A 185 6.73 -28.76 11.45
N GLU A 186 5.96 -27.72 11.13
CA GLU A 186 5.41 -26.74 12.06
C GLU A 186 4.39 -27.40 13.01
N GLU A 187 3.49 -28.22 12.49
CA GLU A 187 2.54 -29.04 13.28
C GLU A 187 3.29 -30.00 14.22
N ARG A 188 4.34 -30.65 13.74
CA ARG A 188 5.20 -31.51 14.58
C ARG A 188 5.96 -30.73 15.65
N ALA A 189 6.37 -29.50 15.37
CA ALA A 189 7.04 -28.64 16.33
C ALA A 189 6.06 -28.17 17.41
N LYS A 190 4.87 -27.69 17.01
CA LYS A 190 3.77 -27.31 17.91
C LYS A 190 3.40 -28.47 18.84
N ARG A 191 3.19 -29.67 18.30
CA ARG A 191 2.91 -30.86 19.12
C ARG A 191 4.02 -31.16 20.14
N LYS A 192 5.29 -31.01 19.76
CA LYS A 192 6.42 -31.19 20.69
C LYS A 192 6.48 -30.10 21.76
N GLU A 193 6.10 -28.87 21.42
CA GLU A 193 6.01 -27.77 22.37
C GLU A 193 4.86 -27.96 23.35
N GLU A 194 3.69 -28.39 22.88
CA GLU A 194 2.55 -28.78 23.71
C GLU A 194 2.93 -29.95 24.65
N GLU A 195 3.58 -30.99 24.12
CA GLU A 195 4.10 -32.09 24.93
C GLU A 195 5.12 -31.59 25.98
N ARG A 196 5.98 -30.63 25.65
CA ARG A 196 6.89 -30.00 26.62
C ARG A 196 6.15 -29.17 27.67
N GLN A 197 5.13 -28.41 27.28
CA GLN A 197 4.33 -27.61 28.20
C GLN A 197 3.54 -28.49 29.17
N THR A 198 2.89 -29.55 28.67
CA THR A 198 2.17 -30.52 29.50
C THR A 198 3.08 -31.32 30.43
N LEU A 199 4.36 -31.53 30.07
CA LEU A 199 5.36 -32.14 30.94
C LEU A 199 5.92 -31.16 32.01
N LEU A 200 5.87 -29.86 31.74
CA LEU A 200 6.25 -28.82 32.70
C LEU A 200 5.13 -28.58 33.73
N GLU A 201 3.88 -28.86 33.38
CA GLU A 201 2.77 -28.84 34.33
C GLU A 201 2.90 -30.02 35.31
N PRO A 202 2.91 -29.76 36.64
CA PRO A 202 3.00 -30.82 37.62
C PRO A 202 1.78 -31.75 37.52
N GLN A 203 2.03 -33.01 37.19
CA GLN A 203 1.01 -34.07 37.20
C GLN A 203 0.62 -34.38 38.65
N PHE A 204 -0.56 -33.95 39.07
CA PHE A 204 -1.12 -34.32 40.37
C PHE A 204 -1.77 -35.70 40.27
N TYR A 205 -1.18 -36.70 40.95
CA TYR A 205 -1.78 -38.02 41.07
C TYR A 205 -2.67 -38.05 42.31
N GLU A 206 -3.96 -38.30 42.11
CA GLU A 206 -4.90 -38.55 43.21
C GLU A 206 -4.91 -40.04 43.56
N ILE A 207 -4.89 -40.34 44.86
CA ILE A 207 -5.04 -41.69 45.35
C ILE A 207 -6.47 -42.14 45.04
N LYS A 208 -6.63 -43.31 44.41
CA LYS A 208 -7.94 -43.85 44.09
C LYS A 208 -8.79 -43.98 45.37
N ALA A 209 -10.04 -43.58 45.28
CA ALA A 209 -10.98 -43.65 46.40
C ALA A 209 -11.04 -45.08 46.98
N GLY A 210 -10.60 -45.22 48.23
CA GLY A 210 -10.56 -46.50 48.95
C GLY A 210 -9.16 -47.09 49.17
N GLU A 211 -8.11 -46.53 48.58
CA GLU A 211 -6.72 -46.91 48.87
C GLU A 211 -6.08 -45.92 49.85
N GLU A 212 -5.46 -46.41 50.93
CA GLU A 212 -4.75 -45.58 51.91
C GLU A 212 -3.25 -45.50 51.56
N PHE A 213 -2.68 -44.29 51.57
CA PHE A 213 -1.27 -44.07 51.27
C PHE A 213 -0.36 -44.54 52.42
N ARG A 214 0.31 -45.69 52.24
CA ARG A 214 1.08 -46.39 53.29
C ARG A 214 2.55 -45.96 53.45
N SER A 215 3.06 -45.02 52.64
CA SER A 215 4.51 -44.84 52.45
C SER A 215 5.28 -44.30 53.66
N PHE A 216 4.69 -43.43 54.49
CA PHE A 216 5.41 -42.81 55.61
C PHE A 216 5.28 -43.58 56.94
N GLN A 217 4.28 -44.45 57.09
CA GLN A 217 4.09 -45.22 58.32
C GLN A 217 5.08 -46.39 58.45
N GLU A 218 5.49 -46.97 57.32
CA GLU A 218 6.41 -48.12 57.28
C GLU A 218 7.86 -47.71 57.56
N ALA A 219 8.29 -46.54 57.07
CA ALA A 219 9.60 -45.97 57.36
C ALA A 219 9.77 -45.59 58.84
N ALA A 220 8.72 -45.01 59.45
CA ALA A 220 8.71 -44.65 60.87
C ALA A 220 8.76 -45.90 61.79
N LYS A 221 8.11 -47.01 61.39
CA LYS A 221 8.22 -48.29 62.10
C LYS A 221 9.63 -48.89 61.99
N LYS A 222 10.26 -48.82 60.81
CA LYS A 222 11.63 -49.33 60.60
C LYS A 222 12.68 -48.55 61.41
N GLN A 223 12.56 -47.24 61.51
CA GLN A 223 13.47 -46.44 62.36
C GLN A 223 13.31 -46.74 63.86
N LYS A 224 12.09 -47.03 64.32
CA LYS A 224 11.83 -47.43 65.72
C LYS A 224 12.41 -48.81 66.06
N MET A 225 12.57 -49.69 65.08
CA MET A 225 13.14 -51.03 65.27
C MET A 225 14.68 -51.05 65.20
N MET A 226 15.30 -49.92 64.83
CA MET A 226 16.76 -49.75 64.69
C MET A 226 17.36 -48.86 65.79
N ARG A 227 16.60 -48.58 66.86
CA ARG A 227 17.02 -47.90 68.09
C ARG A 227 16.86 -48.85 69.26
#